data_AF-A0A2U1QNY8-F1
#
_entry.id   AF-A0A2U1QNY8-F1
#
_cell.length_a   1.000
_cell.length_b   1.000
_cell.length_c   1.000
_cell.angle_alpha   90.00
_cell.angle_beta   90.00
_cell.angle_gamma   90.00
#
_symmetry.space_group_name_H-M   'P 1'
#
loop_
_entity.id
_entity.type
_entity.pdbx_description
1 polymer ?
#
loop_
_entity_poly.entity_id
_entity_poly.type
_entity_poly.pdbx_seq_one_letter_code
_entity_poly.pdbx_strand_id
1 'polypeptide(L)'
;MAPRTRRTTTTTPSATMTPAEIQQAIADGINAALAEQAATRFQSDFLGIFNLDRKETEILVSSQHETLITELEEGIKILEPSKHILETMHATIVTQSADVVVKEAGIINSVTEEKIPMLAGISLSARFVKLEGNAMLAPTYTADGSVVLSYVSKGSVHERLMDTKVEEGDLIIVPPFFAAAEIADVGGMELFSVVPPQCEPIMGKLAGNISFWNSSSPLVLQSALNINPELTERYNDLGPSDGYGC
;
A
#
# COMPACT_ATOMS: atom_id res chain seq x y z
N MET A 1 -22.01 -34.20 45.47
CA MET A 1 -20.91 -33.90 44.54
C MET A 1 -21.51 -33.77 43.15
N ALA A 2 -21.74 -32.54 42.67
CA ALA A 2 -22.29 -32.30 41.34
C ALA A 2 -21.15 -32.18 40.32
N PRO A 3 -21.29 -32.70 39.08
CA PRO A 3 -20.25 -32.55 38.07
C PRO A 3 -20.27 -31.13 37.49
N ARG A 4 -19.09 -30.52 37.45
CA ARG A 4 -18.82 -29.17 36.99
C ARG A 4 -18.75 -29.19 35.45
N THR A 5 -19.74 -28.63 34.78
CA THR A 5 -19.80 -28.53 33.31
C THR A 5 -18.67 -27.64 32.79
N ARG A 6 -17.82 -28.18 31.93
CA ARG A 6 -16.70 -27.49 31.28
C ARG A 6 -17.26 -26.54 30.21
N ARG A 7 -17.15 -25.22 30.42
CA ARG A 7 -17.42 -24.21 29.38
C ARG A 7 -16.39 -24.37 28.27
N THR A 8 -16.83 -24.78 27.09
CA THR A 8 -16.09 -24.63 25.83
C THR A 8 -16.11 -23.16 25.45
N THR A 9 -14.95 -22.53 25.43
CA THR A 9 -14.72 -21.22 24.81
C THR A 9 -14.88 -21.38 23.30
N THR A 10 -15.95 -20.83 22.75
CA THR A 10 -16.11 -20.71 21.29
C THR A 10 -15.19 -19.60 20.82
N THR A 11 -14.04 -19.96 20.27
CA THR A 11 -13.17 -19.05 19.54
C THR A 11 -13.91 -18.65 18.26
N THR A 12 -14.29 -17.38 18.14
CA THR A 12 -14.79 -16.83 16.88
C THR A 12 -13.67 -16.96 15.83
N PRO A 13 -13.88 -17.65 14.70
CA PRO A 13 -12.88 -17.67 13.64
C PRO A 13 -12.81 -16.27 13.03
N SER A 14 -11.64 -15.63 13.14
CA SER A 14 -11.30 -14.51 12.27
C SER A 14 -11.22 -15.09 10.85
N ALA A 15 -12.21 -14.77 10.01
CA ALA A 15 -12.26 -15.26 8.64
C ALA A 15 -11.22 -14.50 7.80
N THR A 16 -9.98 -14.95 7.85
CA THR A 16 -8.96 -14.51 6.89
C THR A 16 -9.19 -15.29 5.61
N MET A 17 -9.69 -14.61 4.57
CA MET A 17 -9.76 -15.20 3.22
C MET A 17 -8.35 -15.52 2.72
N THR A 18 -8.21 -16.69 2.13
CA THR A 18 -7.01 -17.11 1.42
C THR A 18 -6.86 -16.33 0.10
N PRO A 19 -5.64 -16.19 -0.45
CA PRO A 19 -5.44 -15.57 -1.75
C PRO A 19 -6.29 -16.20 -2.87
N ALA A 20 -6.51 -17.52 -2.81
CA ALA A 20 -7.36 -18.24 -3.75
C ALA A 20 -8.84 -17.82 -3.62
N GLU A 21 -9.34 -17.65 -2.40
CA GLU A 21 -10.70 -17.16 -2.15
C GLU A 21 -10.89 -15.71 -2.62
N ILE A 22 -9.86 -14.86 -2.49
CA ILE A 22 -9.89 -13.48 -3.02
C ILE A 22 -9.93 -13.50 -4.55
N GLN A 23 -9.06 -14.29 -5.19
CA GLN A 23 -9.05 -14.42 -6.65
C GLN A 23 -10.38 -14.98 -7.18
N GLN A 24 -10.94 -15.95 -6.48
CA GLN A 24 -12.22 -16.55 -6.84
C GLN A 24 -13.35 -15.53 -6.68
N ALA A 25 -13.43 -14.79 -5.57
CA ALA A 25 -14.42 -13.74 -5.37
C ALA A 25 -14.33 -12.62 -6.42
N ILE A 26 -13.12 -12.26 -6.86
CA ILE A 26 -12.93 -11.30 -7.96
C ILE A 26 -13.37 -11.93 -9.29
N ALA A 27 -12.96 -13.15 -9.61
CA ALA A 27 -13.32 -13.82 -10.86
C ALA A 27 -14.83 -14.03 -11.00
N ASP A 28 -15.49 -14.32 -9.88
CA ASP A 28 -16.92 -14.55 -9.76
C ASP A 28 -17.73 -13.24 -9.92
N GLY A 29 -17.12 -12.12 -9.55
CA GLY A 29 -17.76 -10.82 -9.64
C GLY A 29 -19.09 -10.74 -8.88
N ILE A 30 -19.93 -9.77 -9.22
CA ILE A 30 -21.19 -9.53 -8.49
C ILE A 30 -22.19 -10.68 -8.74
N ASN A 31 -22.18 -11.26 -9.94
CA ASN A 31 -23.21 -12.22 -10.36
C ASN A 31 -23.00 -13.62 -9.79
N ALA A 32 -21.77 -14.12 -9.66
CA ALA A 32 -21.58 -15.39 -8.98
C ALA A 32 -21.70 -15.26 -7.45
N ALA A 33 -21.39 -14.11 -6.84
CA ALA A 33 -21.70 -13.88 -5.42
C ALA A 33 -23.22 -13.87 -5.14
N LEU A 34 -24.03 -13.31 -6.05
CA LEU A 34 -25.49 -13.34 -5.98
C LEU A 34 -26.05 -14.71 -6.34
N ALA A 35 -25.50 -15.37 -7.36
CA ALA A 35 -25.93 -16.69 -7.81
C ALA A 35 -25.57 -17.80 -6.80
N GLU A 36 -24.40 -17.75 -6.15
CA GLU A 36 -24.01 -18.69 -5.10
C GLU A 36 -24.91 -18.55 -3.86
N GLN A 37 -25.21 -17.31 -3.46
CA GLN A 37 -26.19 -17.03 -2.42
C GLN A 37 -27.59 -17.56 -2.80
N ALA A 38 -28.02 -17.31 -4.04
CA ALA A 38 -29.32 -17.76 -4.54
C ALA A 38 -29.41 -19.30 -4.73
N ALA A 39 -28.33 -19.98 -5.13
CA ALA A 39 -28.36 -21.37 -5.60
C ALA A 39 -28.36 -22.42 -4.49
N THR A 40 -27.95 -22.08 -3.25
CA THR A 40 -27.64 -23.15 -2.27
C THR A 40 -28.40 -23.06 -0.94
N ARG A 41 -29.03 -21.92 -0.61
CA ARG A 41 -29.89 -21.82 0.60
C ARG A 41 -30.80 -20.59 0.67
N PHE A 42 -30.48 -19.48 -0.02
CA PHE A 42 -31.19 -18.21 0.19
C PHE A 42 -32.33 -17.93 -0.80
N GLN A 43 -32.65 -18.82 -1.75
CA GLN A 43 -33.74 -18.56 -2.69
C GLN A 43 -35.10 -18.36 -2.01
N SER A 44 -35.37 -19.02 -0.88
CA SER A 44 -36.56 -18.77 -0.04
C SER A 44 -36.44 -17.49 0.79
N ASP A 45 -35.22 -17.12 1.16
CA ASP A 45 -34.92 -16.02 2.07
C ASP A 45 -34.93 -14.67 1.35
N PHE A 46 -34.50 -14.63 0.07
CA PHE A 46 -34.63 -13.45 -0.80
C PHE A 46 -36.09 -13.08 -1.05
N LEU A 47 -36.96 -14.08 -1.28
CA LEU A 47 -38.41 -13.87 -1.43
C LEU A 47 -39.03 -13.24 -0.17
N GLY A 48 -38.56 -13.65 1.01
CA GLY A 48 -39.07 -13.17 2.30
C GLY A 48 -38.53 -11.81 2.74
N ILE A 49 -37.24 -11.52 2.50
CA ILE A 49 -36.58 -10.30 2.97
C ILE A 49 -36.84 -9.12 2.03
N PHE A 50 -36.76 -9.36 0.72
CA PHE A 50 -36.94 -8.31 -0.29
C PHE A 50 -38.37 -8.25 -0.84
N ASN A 51 -39.25 -9.16 -0.39
CA ASN A 51 -40.65 -9.26 -0.82
C ASN A 51 -40.78 -9.35 -2.36
N LEU A 52 -39.87 -10.10 -2.99
CA LEU A 52 -39.87 -10.39 -4.43
C LEU A 52 -40.60 -11.70 -4.70
N ASP A 53 -41.16 -11.86 -5.89
CA ASP A 53 -41.63 -13.15 -6.37
C ASP A 53 -40.49 -13.98 -7.02
N ARG A 54 -40.77 -15.25 -7.33
CA ARG A 54 -39.77 -16.16 -7.92
C ARG A 54 -39.23 -15.64 -9.25
N LYS A 55 -40.09 -15.09 -10.10
CA LYS A 55 -39.73 -14.63 -11.44
C LYS A 55 -38.89 -13.35 -11.35
N GLU A 56 -39.25 -12.44 -10.45
CA GLU A 56 -38.46 -11.24 -10.15
C GLU A 56 -37.09 -11.60 -9.59
N THR A 57 -37.02 -12.61 -8.72
CA THR A 57 -35.75 -13.14 -8.19
C THR A 57 -34.89 -13.78 -9.28
N GLU A 58 -35.48 -14.57 -10.17
CA GLU A 58 -34.78 -15.14 -11.33
C GLU A 58 -34.19 -14.04 -12.23
N ILE A 59 -34.95 -12.99 -12.51
CA ILE A 59 -34.47 -11.84 -13.29
C ILE A 59 -33.30 -11.15 -12.58
N LEU A 60 -33.42 -10.89 -11.27
CA LEU A 60 -32.39 -10.20 -10.50
C LEU A 60 -31.05 -10.95 -10.53
N VAL A 61 -31.07 -12.28 -10.41
CA VAL A 61 -29.86 -13.11 -10.33
C VAL A 61 -29.26 -13.41 -11.71
N SER A 62 -30.06 -13.36 -12.79
CA SER A 62 -29.63 -13.78 -14.13
C SER A 62 -29.53 -12.67 -15.19
N SER A 63 -29.95 -11.45 -14.87
CA SER A 63 -30.03 -10.35 -15.86
C SER A 63 -28.69 -9.74 -16.26
N GLN A 64 -27.70 -9.76 -15.36
CA GLN A 64 -26.36 -9.24 -15.63
C GLN A 64 -25.44 -10.42 -15.99
N HIS A 65 -24.94 -10.44 -17.22
CA HIS A 65 -24.05 -11.51 -17.72
C HIS A 65 -22.57 -11.13 -17.68
N GLU A 66 -22.28 -9.84 -17.49
CA GLU A 66 -20.93 -9.33 -17.35
C GLU A 66 -20.44 -9.55 -15.92
N THR A 67 -19.17 -9.88 -15.76
CA THR A 67 -18.64 -10.36 -14.48
C THR A 67 -18.18 -9.22 -13.58
N LEU A 68 -17.46 -8.21 -14.10
CA LEU A 68 -16.76 -7.21 -13.27
C LEU A 68 -16.91 -5.75 -13.72
N ILE A 69 -16.72 -5.48 -15.00
CA ILE A 69 -16.82 -4.13 -15.57
C ILE A 69 -17.96 -4.16 -16.58
N THR A 70 -18.91 -3.24 -16.41
CA THR A 70 -20.09 -3.12 -17.26
C THR A 70 -20.13 -1.79 -17.97
N GLU A 71 -20.38 -1.83 -19.27
CA GLU A 71 -20.69 -0.64 -20.05
C GLU A 71 -22.08 -0.14 -19.67
N LEU A 72 -22.18 1.15 -19.34
CA LEU A 72 -23.45 1.78 -19.01
C LEU A 72 -23.96 2.55 -20.22
N GLU A 73 -25.28 2.46 -20.45
CA GLU A 73 -25.94 3.27 -21.48
C GLU A 73 -25.77 4.77 -21.19
N GLU A 74 -25.64 5.53 -22.27
CA GLU A 74 -25.48 6.98 -22.19
C GLU A 74 -26.69 7.65 -21.53
N GLY A 75 -26.45 8.56 -20.59
CA GLY A 75 -27.51 9.30 -19.88
C GLY A 75 -27.97 8.70 -18.56
N ILE A 76 -27.42 7.55 -18.14
CA ILE A 76 -27.60 7.04 -16.77
C ILE A 76 -26.96 8.03 -15.78
N LYS A 77 -27.77 8.55 -14.84
CA LYS A 77 -27.31 9.43 -13.77
C LYS A 77 -26.93 8.63 -12.55
N ILE A 78 -25.64 8.50 -12.30
CA ILE A 78 -25.12 7.98 -11.03
C ILE A 78 -25.14 9.13 -10.01
N LEU A 79 -25.67 8.87 -8.82
CA LEU A 79 -25.69 9.85 -7.73
C LEU A 79 -24.26 10.11 -7.26
N GLU A 80 -23.93 11.38 -7.02
CA GLU A 80 -22.64 11.74 -6.44
C GLU A 80 -22.53 11.18 -5.01
N PRO A 81 -21.36 10.65 -4.63
CA PRO A 81 -21.14 10.17 -3.27
C PRO A 81 -21.28 11.32 -2.27
N SER A 82 -21.76 11.00 -1.06
CA SER A 82 -21.90 12.01 -0.01
C SER A 82 -20.55 12.62 0.36
N LYS A 83 -20.56 13.89 0.76
CA LYS A 83 -19.36 14.61 1.20
C LYS A 83 -18.61 13.87 2.31
N HIS A 84 -19.34 13.24 3.24
CA HIS A 84 -18.76 12.46 4.33
C HIS A 84 -17.92 11.28 3.83
N ILE A 85 -18.37 10.57 2.79
CA ILE A 85 -17.62 9.46 2.19
C ILE A 85 -16.34 9.98 1.53
N LEU A 86 -16.45 11.08 0.77
CA LEU A 86 -15.29 11.70 0.12
C LEU A 86 -14.23 12.17 1.13
N GLU A 87 -14.65 12.70 2.27
CA GLU A 87 -13.74 13.16 3.33
C GLU A 87 -13.10 12.00 4.13
N THR A 88 -13.67 10.80 4.11
CA THR A 88 -13.22 9.67 4.94
C THR A 88 -12.52 8.55 4.18
N MET A 89 -12.75 8.43 2.86
CA MET A 89 -12.25 7.32 2.04
C MET A 89 -11.33 7.77 0.89
N HIS A 90 -11.16 9.07 0.68
CA HIS A 90 -10.37 9.60 -0.43
C HIS A 90 -9.33 10.60 0.08
N ALA A 91 -8.08 10.45 -0.39
CA ALA A 91 -7.07 11.49 -0.31
C ALA A 91 -6.27 11.56 -1.61
N THR A 92 -5.92 12.78 -2.01
CA THR A 92 -5.00 12.99 -3.12
C THR A 92 -3.57 12.81 -2.61
N ILE A 93 -2.82 11.87 -3.19
CA ILE A 93 -1.42 11.62 -2.80
C ILE A 93 -0.42 12.50 -3.58
N VAL A 94 -0.83 13.05 -4.73
CA VAL A 94 -0.01 13.97 -5.52
C VAL A 94 -0.39 15.41 -5.15
N THR A 95 0.22 15.94 -4.08
CA THR A 95 -0.04 17.30 -3.58
C THR A 95 1.24 18.13 -3.53
N GLN A 96 1.08 19.47 -3.53
CA GLN A 96 2.19 20.41 -3.42
C GLN A 96 2.79 20.46 -2.00
N SER A 97 2.04 20.05 -0.98
CA SER A 97 2.51 19.90 0.40
C SER A 97 3.13 18.52 0.61
N ALA A 98 4.18 18.22 -0.14
CA ALA A 98 4.81 16.90 -0.06
C ALA A 98 5.60 16.73 1.23
N ASP A 99 5.63 15.51 1.76
CA ASP A 99 6.37 15.20 2.99
C ASP A 99 7.88 15.50 2.82
N VAL A 100 8.41 15.24 1.62
CA VAL A 100 9.77 15.62 1.22
C VAL A 100 9.74 16.22 -0.17
N VAL A 101 10.41 17.38 -0.33
CA VAL A 101 10.64 18.02 -1.61
C VAL A 101 12.13 18.29 -1.74
N VAL A 102 12.77 17.71 -2.75
CA VAL A 102 14.16 18.02 -3.10
C VAL A 102 14.16 18.64 -4.47
N LYS A 103 14.59 19.91 -4.54
CA LYS A 103 14.63 20.68 -5.79
C LYS A 103 15.42 19.91 -6.85
N GLU A 104 14.86 19.80 -8.06
CA GLU A 104 15.46 19.12 -9.21
C GLU A 104 15.69 17.61 -9.06
N ALA A 105 15.30 17.00 -7.93
CA ALA A 105 15.42 15.56 -7.70
C ALA A 105 14.07 14.85 -7.58
N GLY A 106 13.08 15.45 -6.91
CA GLY A 106 11.77 14.83 -6.79
C GLY A 106 10.98 15.17 -5.53
N ILE A 107 9.89 14.42 -5.34
CA ILE A 107 8.99 14.53 -4.18
C ILE A 107 8.65 13.16 -3.61
N ILE A 108 8.38 13.13 -2.31
CA ILE A 108 7.86 11.96 -1.60
C ILE A 108 6.62 12.39 -0.81
N ASN A 109 5.55 11.60 -0.93
CA ASN A 109 4.28 11.79 -0.25
C ASN A 109 3.82 10.49 0.39
N SER A 110 3.28 10.54 1.58
CA SER A 110 2.75 9.38 2.29
C SER A 110 1.28 9.61 2.61
N VAL A 111 0.48 8.54 2.59
CA VAL A 111 -0.91 8.53 3.03
C VAL A 111 -1.01 7.53 4.16
N THR A 112 -1.34 8.04 5.33
CA THR A 112 -1.44 7.31 6.59
C THR A 112 -2.81 7.54 7.21
N GLU A 113 -3.05 6.96 8.40
CA GLU A 113 -4.27 7.19 9.16
C GLU A 113 -4.55 8.67 9.50
N GLU A 114 -3.52 9.51 9.52
CA GLU A 114 -3.69 10.96 9.72
C GLU A 114 -4.44 11.61 8.55
N LYS A 115 -4.18 11.16 7.32
CA LYS A 115 -4.82 11.68 6.10
C LYS A 115 -6.13 10.93 5.76
N ILE A 116 -6.19 9.62 6.06
CA ILE A 116 -7.38 8.78 5.86
C ILE A 116 -7.57 7.89 7.10
N PRO A 117 -8.42 8.26 8.07
CA PRO A 117 -8.59 7.53 9.34
C PRO A 117 -8.95 6.05 9.19
N MET A 118 -9.63 5.67 8.11
CA MET A 118 -9.98 4.27 7.84
C MET A 118 -8.75 3.36 7.67
N LEU A 119 -7.60 3.92 7.28
CA LEU A 119 -6.36 3.18 7.13
C LEU A 119 -5.84 2.59 8.45
N ALA A 120 -6.20 3.20 9.59
CA ALA A 120 -5.92 2.64 10.93
C ALA A 120 -6.58 1.26 11.10
N GLY A 121 -7.85 1.16 10.70
CA GLY A 121 -8.67 -0.05 10.88
C GLY A 121 -8.22 -1.23 10.02
N ILE A 122 -7.59 -0.95 8.87
CA ILE A 122 -7.05 -1.98 7.96
C ILE A 122 -5.52 -2.11 8.04
N SER A 123 -4.87 -1.31 8.91
CA SER A 123 -3.42 -1.27 9.11
C SER A 123 -2.64 -1.13 7.79
N LEU A 124 -3.01 -0.14 6.97
CA LEU A 124 -2.38 0.09 5.67
C LEU A 124 -1.77 1.49 5.62
N SER A 125 -0.65 1.64 4.91
CA SER A 125 -0.18 2.96 4.49
C SER A 125 0.26 2.91 3.04
N ALA A 126 0.29 4.08 2.40
CA ALA A 126 0.76 4.21 1.04
C ALA A 126 1.80 5.33 0.93
N ARG A 127 2.66 5.24 -0.08
CA ARG A 127 3.65 6.25 -0.40
C ARG A 127 3.69 6.46 -1.90
N PHE A 128 3.82 7.71 -2.32
CA PHE A 128 4.08 8.10 -3.68
C PHE A 128 5.46 8.73 -3.74
N VAL A 129 6.26 8.29 -4.69
CA VAL A 129 7.57 8.86 -4.99
C VAL A 129 7.56 9.30 -6.42
N LYS A 130 7.92 10.55 -6.67
CA LYS A 130 8.23 11.05 -8.01
C LYS A 130 9.69 11.48 -8.04
N LEU A 131 10.46 10.92 -8.96
CA LEU A 131 11.84 11.28 -9.22
C LEU A 131 11.96 11.96 -10.58
N GLU A 132 12.73 13.03 -10.63
CA GLU A 132 13.16 13.66 -11.88
C GLU A 132 14.24 12.81 -12.55
N GLY A 133 14.55 13.12 -13.81
CA GLY A 133 15.47 12.31 -14.62
C GLY A 133 16.86 12.16 -13.99
N ASN A 134 17.35 10.92 -13.87
CA ASN A 134 18.62 10.57 -13.21
C ASN A 134 18.67 10.83 -11.69
N ALA A 135 17.56 11.23 -11.07
CA ALA A 135 17.51 11.37 -9.63
C ALA A 135 17.47 9.99 -8.94
N MET A 136 17.96 9.94 -7.71
CA MET A 136 18.03 8.72 -6.91
C MET A 136 17.19 8.88 -5.65
N LEU A 137 16.36 7.88 -5.37
CA LEU A 137 15.88 7.65 -4.01
C LEU A 137 17.02 6.97 -3.22
N ALA A 138 17.50 7.66 -2.20
CA ALA A 138 18.59 7.17 -1.38
C ALA A 138 18.27 5.78 -0.79
N PRO A 139 19.27 4.93 -0.53
CA PRO A 139 19.02 3.59 -0.01
C PRO A 139 18.25 3.63 1.31
N THR A 140 17.07 3.01 1.33
CA THR A 140 16.16 2.95 2.48
C THR A 140 15.70 1.53 2.75
N TYR A 141 15.39 1.24 4.01
CA TYR A 141 14.86 -0.05 4.45
C TYR A 141 13.74 0.15 5.48
N THR A 142 12.89 -0.86 5.65
CA THR A 142 11.88 -0.90 6.71
C THR A 142 12.51 -1.40 8.01
N ALA A 143 12.62 -0.51 9.01
CA ALA A 143 13.24 -0.81 10.30
C ALA A 143 12.31 -1.57 11.25
N ASP A 144 11.00 -1.54 10.99
CA ASP A 144 9.97 -2.29 11.70
C ASP A 144 9.72 -3.69 11.11
N GLY A 145 10.42 -4.04 10.03
CA GLY A 145 10.27 -5.33 9.36
C GLY A 145 9.05 -5.43 8.44
N SER A 146 8.48 -4.29 8.02
CA SER A 146 7.39 -4.27 7.04
C SER A 146 7.86 -4.67 5.63
N VAL A 147 6.97 -5.29 4.85
CA VAL A 147 7.20 -5.52 3.41
C VAL A 147 6.70 -4.30 2.62
N VAL A 148 7.43 -3.90 1.58
CA VAL A 148 7.00 -2.80 0.70
C VAL A 148 6.66 -3.35 -0.67
N LEU A 149 5.44 -3.09 -1.15
CA LEU A 149 5.00 -3.41 -2.49
C LEU A 149 4.92 -2.11 -3.28
N SER A 150 5.71 -1.97 -4.33
CA SER A 150 5.81 -0.75 -5.12
C SER A 150 5.42 -0.99 -6.58
N TYR A 151 4.40 -0.29 -7.05
CA TYR A 151 3.96 -0.30 -8.43
C TYR A 151 4.55 0.89 -9.19
N VAL A 152 5.14 0.61 -10.34
CA VAL A 152 5.69 1.63 -11.23
C VAL A 152 4.55 2.22 -12.07
N SER A 153 4.08 3.41 -11.69
CA SER A 153 2.95 4.05 -12.37
C SER A 153 3.35 4.82 -13.62
N LYS A 154 4.62 5.22 -13.74
CA LYS A 154 5.14 5.93 -14.91
C LYS A 154 6.66 5.88 -14.99
N GLY A 155 7.19 5.78 -16.20
CA GLY A 155 8.63 5.91 -16.47
C GLY A 155 9.40 4.62 -16.17
N SER A 156 10.69 4.75 -15.88
CA SER A 156 11.54 3.60 -15.59
C SER A 156 12.67 3.91 -14.59
N VAL A 157 13.09 2.87 -13.86
CA VAL A 157 14.06 2.97 -12.77
C VAL A 157 14.99 1.77 -12.80
N HIS A 158 16.26 1.99 -12.45
CA HIS A 158 17.19 0.92 -12.13
C HIS A 158 17.14 0.64 -10.62
N GLU A 159 16.58 -0.50 -10.26
CA GLU A 159 16.44 -0.97 -8.88
C GLU A 159 17.73 -1.68 -8.46
N ARG A 160 18.36 -1.22 -7.37
CA ARG A 160 19.71 -1.64 -6.98
C ARG A 160 19.78 -2.92 -6.17
N LEU A 161 18.72 -3.32 -5.48
CA LEU A 161 18.69 -4.56 -4.71
C LEU A 161 18.74 -5.80 -5.63
N MET A 162 18.00 -5.76 -6.73
CA MET A 162 17.90 -6.81 -7.74
C MET A 162 18.82 -6.56 -8.95
N ASP A 163 19.44 -5.37 -9.02
CA ASP A 163 20.26 -4.88 -10.14
C ASP A 163 19.56 -5.02 -11.49
N THR A 164 18.29 -4.62 -11.54
CA THR A 164 17.45 -4.73 -12.73
C THR A 164 16.76 -3.43 -13.05
N LYS A 165 16.45 -3.24 -14.33
CA LYS A 165 15.53 -2.20 -14.77
C LYS A 165 14.09 -2.67 -14.53
N VAL A 166 13.26 -1.76 -14.05
CA VAL A 166 11.81 -1.91 -13.93
C VAL A 166 11.12 -0.69 -14.55
N GLU A 167 9.98 -0.93 -15.17
CA GLU A 167 9.26 0.04 -16.01
C GLU A 167 7.76 0.08 -15.70
N GLU A 168 7.06 1.01 -16.33
CA GLU A 168 5.62 1.21 -16.15
C GLU A 168 4.82 -0.09 -16.27
N GLY A 169 4.05 -0.40 -15.23
CA GLY A 169 3.30 -1.64 -15.11
C GLY A 169 3.96 -2.69 -14.22
N ASP A 170 5.25 -2.55 -13.89
CA ASP A 170 5.95 -3.51 -13.04
C ASP A 170 5.62 -3.34 -11.55
N LEU A 171 5.68 -4.47 -10.84
CA LEU A 171 5.56 -4.54 -9.38
C LEU A 171 6.88 -4.97 -8.76
N ILE A 172 7.39 -4.16 -7.84
CA ILE A 172 8.59 -4.41 -7.05
C ILE A 172 8.15 -4.84 -5.65
N ILE A 173 8.73 -5.92 -5.13
CA ILE A 173 8.51 -6.35 -3.75
C ILE A 173 9.84 -6.29 -3.00
N VAL A 174 9.92 -5.37 -2.04
CA VAL A 174 11.11 -5.22 -1.18
C VAL A 174 10.86 -5.98 0.13
N PRO A 175 11.62 -7.05 0.41
CA PRO A 175 11.45 -7.79 1.65
C PRO A 175 11.87 -6.98 2.90
N PRO A 176 11.39 -7.36 4.09
CA PRO A 176 11.76 -6.72 5.35
C PRO A 176 13.26 -6.56 5.55
N PHE A 177 13.70 -5.39 6.03
CA PHE A 177 15.11 -5.04 6.33
C PHE A 177 16.08 -5.01 5.15
N PHE A 178 15.62 -5.27 3.91
CA PHE A 178 16.45 -5.07 2.73
C PHE A 178 16.50 -3.60 2.37
N ALA A 179 17.70 -3.10 2.10
CA ALA A 179 17.89 -1.75 1.60
C ALA A 179 17.70 -1.75 0.08
N ALA A 180 16.68 -1.02 -0.39
CA ALA A 180 16.44 -0.77 -1.80
C ALA A 180 16.86 0.66 -2.13
N ALA A 181 17.33 0.86 -3.35
CA ALA A 181 17.63 2.18 -3.89
C ALA A 181 17.22 2.23 -5.36
N GLU A 182 16.56 3.32 -5.72
CA GLU A 182 15.92 3.52 -7.01
C GLU A 182 16.61 4.67 -7.72
N ILE A 183 17.12 4.44 -8.93
CA ILE A 183 17.65 5.51 -9.80
C ILE A 183 16.74 5.66 -10.99
N ALA A 184 16.08 6.80 -11.10
CA ALA A 184 15.23 7.09 -12.23
C ALA A 184 16.06 7.17 -13.52
N ASP A 185 15.53 6.63 -14.61
CA ASP A 185 16.09 6.89 -15.93
C ASP A 185 15.91 8.36 -16.32
N VAL A 186 16.44 8.76 -17.48
CA VAL A 186 16.41 10.14 -18.00
C VAL A 186 15.00 10.73 -18.05
N GLY A 187 13.96 9.90 -18.23
CA GLY A 187 12.57 10.32 -18.30
C GLY A 187 11.89 10.57 -16.95
N GLY A 188 12.58 10.30 -15.83
CA GLY A 188 11.99 10.31 -14.50
C GLY A 188 11.18 9.05 -14.19
N MET A 189 10.57 9.05 -13.02
CA MET A 189 9.87 7.90 -12.45
C MET A 189 8.75 8.35 -11.51
N GLU A 190 7.61 7.64 -11.53
CA GLU A 190 6.58 7.71 -10.51
C GLU A 190 6.30 6.31 -9.95
N LEU A 191 6.42 6.17 -8.63
CA LEU A 191 6.26 4.92 -7.89
C LEU A 191 5.15 5.09 -6.85
N PHE A 192 4.23 4.14 -6.81
CA PHE A 192 3.20 4.05 -5.78
C PHE A 192 3.44 2.79 -4.94
N SER A 193 3.80 2.97 -3.68
CA SER A 193 4.06 1.91 -2.73
C SER A 193 2.91 1.75 -1.75
N VAL A 194 2.61 0.50 -1.41
CA VAL A 194 1.70 0.10 -0.36
C VAL A 194 2.48 -0.72 0.66
N VAL A 195 2.28 -0.43 1.94
CA VAL A 195 2.93 -1.13 3.05
C VAL A 195 1.87 -1.77 3.93
N PRO A 196 1.67 -3.09 3.81
CA PRO A 196 0.80 -3.88 4.68
C PRO A 196 1.55 -4.42 5.91
N PRO A 197 0.82 -4.91 6.91
CA PRO A 197 0.34 -4.15 8.05
C PRO A 197 1.35 -4.06 9.20
N GLN A 198 1.64 -2.81 9.63
CA GLN A 198 2.12 -2.39 10.96
C GLN A 198 2.32 -0.87 10.98
N CYS A 199 1.24 -0.08 10.98
CA CYS A 199 1.28 1.39 11.04
C CYS A 199 2.20 2.04 9.97
N GLU A 200 2.38 3.36 10.03
CA GLU A 200 3.31 4.05 9.14
C GLU A 200 4.72 3.45 9.25
N PRO A 201 5.32 2.97 8.15
CA PRO A 201 6.55 2.22 8.23
C PRO A 201 7.69 3.09 8.73
N ILE A 202 8.42 2.59 9.72
CA ILE A 202 9.64 3.24 10.20
C ILE A 202 10.72 3.02 9.14
N MET A 203 10.95 4.03 8.31
CA MET A 203 11.96 3.97 7.26
C MET A 203 13.34 4.35 7.81
N GLY A 204 14.28 3.42 7.78
CA GLY A 204 15.69 3.70 8.01
C GLY A 204 16.36 4.22 6.74
N LYS A 205 17.22 5.25 6.87
CA LYS A 205 18.03 5.77 5.75
C LYS A 205 19.48 5.36 5.92
N LEU A 206 20.12 4.89 4.83
CA LEU A 206 21.55 4.55 4.83
C LEU A 206 22.42 5.62 4.17
N ALA A 207 21.82 6.68 3.65
CA ALA A 207 22.54 7.83 3.11
C ALA A 207 21.78 9.14 3.42
N GLY A 208 22.51 10.25 3.38
CA GLY A 208 21.99 11.58 3.71
C GLY A 208 22.17 11.95 5.18
N ASN A 209 21.72 13.16 5.52
CA ASN A 209 21.95 13.80 6.82
C ASN A 209 21.32 13.05 8.00
N ILE A 210 20.14 12.46 7.81
CA ILE A 210 19.40 11.67 8.80
C ILE A 210 19.69 10.16 8.69
N SER A 211 20.81 9.78 8.07
CA SER A 211 21.20 8.37 7.96
C SER A 211 21.62 7.78 9.30
N PHE A 212 21.48 6.45 9.43
CA PHE A 212 21.98 5.71 10.59
C PHE A 212 23.46 6.01 10.86
N TRP A 213 24.25 6.15 9.81
CA TRP A 213 25.68 6.41 9.90
C TRP A 213 25.97 7.79 10.51
N ASN A 214 25.27 8.84 10.08
CA ASN A 214 25.42 10.17 10.65
C ASN A 214 24.98 10.25 12.12
N SER A 215 24.05 9.38 12.54
CA SER A 215 23.64 9.27 13.94
C SER A 215 24.63 8.48 14.83
N SER A 216 25.60 7.80 14.23
CA SER A 216 26.57 6.96 14.94
C SER A 216 27.78 7.77 15.42
N SER A 217 28.41 7.33 16.51
CA SER A 217 29.62 8.00 16.98
C SER A 217 30.80 7.78 16.00
N PRO A 218 31.70 8.76 15.84
CA PRO A 218 32.86 8.62 14.94
C PRO A 218 33.70 7.36 15.22
N LEU A 219 33.85 6.98 16.50
CA LEU A 219 34.59 5.77 16.87
C LEU A 219 33.90 4.49 16.39
N VAL A 220 32.58 4.44 16.43
CA VAL A 220 31.81 3.30 15.91
C VAL A 220 31.98 3.21 14.39
N LEU A 221 31.89 4.33 13.67
CA LEU A 221 32.10 4.37 12.21
C LEU A 221 33.51 3.92 11.83
N GLN A 222 34.53 4.49 12.48
CA GLN A 222 35.94 4.14 12.23
C GLN A 222 36.20 2.66 12.47
N SER A 223 35.63 2.10 13.54
CA SER A 223 35.81 0.68 13.88
C SER A 223 35.04 -0.25 12.96
N ALA A 224 33.78 0.07 12.65
CA ALA A 224 32.90 -0.79 11.85
C ALA A 224 33.28 -0.80 10.37
N LEU A 225 33.68 0.36 9.83
CA LEU A 225 34.03 0.52 8.41
C LEU A 225 35.54 0.45 8.17
N ASN A 226 36.35 0.38 9.23
CA ASN A 226 37.82 0.41 9.17
C ASN A 226 38.34 1.65 8.40
N ILE A 227 37.80 2.82 8.73
CA ILE A 227 38.12 4.09 8.08
C ILE A 227 38.87 5.02 9.05
N ASN A 228 39.62 5.98 8.49
CA ASN A 228 40.35 6.96 9.29
C ASN A 228 39.44 8.14 9.73
N PRO A 229 39.86 8.96 10.71
CA PRO A 229 39.08 10.10 11.17
C PRO A 229 38.77 11.13 10.09
N GLU A 230 39.70 11.41 9.17
CA GLU A 230 39.52 12.37 8.08
C GLU A 230 38.40 11.94 7.12
N LEU A 231 38.33 10.66 6.76
CA LEU A 231 37.26 10.11 5.93
C LEU A 231 35.92 10.09 6.68
N THR A 232 35.95 9.93 8.00
CA THR A 232 34.74 9.96 8.85
C THR A 232 34.15 11.37 8.91
N GLU A 233 34.99 12.39 9.06
CA GLU A 233 34.58 13.80 9.04
C GLU A 233 33.95 14.17 7.69
N ARG A 234 34.62 13.80 6.58
CA ARG A 234 34.07 13.98 5.24
C ARG A 234 32.75 13.25 5.03
N TYR A 235 32.60 12.04 5.56
CA TYR A 235 31.37 11.27 5.45
C TYR A 235 30.19 11.96 6.15
N ASN A 236 30.42 12.47 7.37
CA ASN A 236 29.41 13.20 8.12
C ASN A 236 29.05 14.55 7.49
N ASP A 237 30.01 15.21 6.82
CA ASP A 237 29.82 16.49 6.12
C ASP A 237 29.09 16.37 4.76
N LEU A 238 29.00 15.16 4.19
CA LEU A 238 28.34 14.91 2.89
C LEU A 238 26.80 14.87 2.97
N GLY A 239 26.20 15.11 4.14
CA GLY A 239 24.75 15.25 4.29
C GLY A 239 24.31 16.67 3.92
N PRO A 240 23.50 16.90 2.86
CA PRO A 240 22.91 18.22 2.65
C PRO A 240 22.06 18.60 3.87
N SER A 241 22.19 19.86 4.28
CA SER A 241 21.54 20.45 5.45
C SER A 241 20.07 20.79 5.17
N ASP A 242 19.21 19.79 4.99
CA ASP A 242 17.76 20.03 4.96
C ASP A 242 17.14 19.39 6.20
N GLY A 243 16.70 20.27 7.10
CA GLY A 243 16.36 19.95 8.47
C GLY A 243 15.03 19.23 8.62
N TYR A 244 15.04 18.18 9.42
CA TYR A 244 13.94 17.82 10.31
C TYR A 244 14.57 17.29 11.60
N GLY A 245 14.36 18.04 12.69
CA GLY A 245 14.39 17.48 14.03
C GLY A 245 13.04 16.83 14.29
N CYS A 246 13.05 15.76 15.08
CA CYS A 246 11.85 15.15 15.65
C CYS A 246 10.95 16.17 16.36
#